data_AF-A0A8S3Y7G2-F1
#
_entry.id   AF-A0A8S3Y7G2-F1
#
_cell.length_a   1.000
_cell.length_b   1.000
_cell.length_c   1.000
_cell.angle_alpha   90.00
_cell.angle_beta   90.00
_cell.angle_gamma   90.00
#
_symmetry.space_group_name_H-M   'P 1'
#
loop_
_entity.id
_entity.type
_entity.pdbx_description
1 polymer ?
#
loop_
_entity_poly.entity_id
_entity_poly.type
_entity_poly.pdbx_seq_one_letter_code
_entity_poly.pdbx_strand_id
1 'polypeptide(L)'
;MYYEGNERRLQELLENCSSASSCDSESEEEIDNVFQRSEESDSEQEGILDNLEEPESVPASNSQSAEVHETSYTTKDGTKWSKDCPRESVRVRSENIITNVTGVKGTAKLAKTEIETWSLFITDSVLNTVLTCTNIQIKDKRGKISKK
;
A
#
# COMPACT_ATOMS: atom_id res chain seq x y z
N MET A 1 43.51 0.68 8.00
CA MET A 1 43.33 -0.63 7.36
C MET A 1 42.15 -1.39 7.99
N TYR A 2 40.93 -0.86 7.89
CA TYR A 2 39.69 -1.54 8.37
C TYR A 2 38.75 -1.94 7.22
N TYR A 3 39.04 -1.50 5.99
CA TYR A 3 38.18 -1.74 4.82
C TYR A 3 38.34 -3.15 4.24
N GLU A 4 39.56 -3.68 4.25
CA GLU A 4 39.91 -4.95 3.61
C GLU A 4 39.31 -6.19 4.29
N GLY A 5 38.94 -6.06 5.57
CA GLY A 5 38.20 -7.11 6.30
C GLY A 5 36.72 -7.13 5.95
N ASN A 6 36.12 -5.97 5.70
CA ASN A 6 34.71 -5.83 5.37
C ASN A 6 34.43 -6.26 3.91
N GLU A 7 35.38 -6.01 3.00
CA GLU A 7 35.26 -6.42 1.59
C GLU A 7 35.13 -7.93 1.44
N ARG A 8 35.93 -8.71 2.18
CA ARG A 8 35.84 -10.19 2.14
C ARG A 8 34.49 -10.69 2.67
N ARG A 9 33.98 -10.09 3.75
CA ARG A 9 32.68 -10.45 4.32
C ARG A 9 31.52 -10.17 3.36
N LEU A 10 31.59 -9.07 2.62
CA LEU A 10 30.58 -8.70 1.61
C LEU A 10 30.61 -9.63 0.40
N GLN A 11 31.80 -10.05 -0.05
CA GLN A 11 31.94 -11.01 -1.16
C GLN A 11 31.34 -12.38 -0.80
N GLU A 12 31.60 -12.86 0.43
CA GLU A 12 31.08 -14.14 0.92
C GLU A 12 29.54 -14.14 1.01
N LEU A 13 28.94 -13.03 1.46
CA LEU A 13 27.48 -12.87 1.50
C LEU A 13 26.84 -12.88 0.10
N LEU A 14 27.50 -12.26 -0.89
CA LEU A 14 27.00 -12.17 -2.26
C LEU A 14 27.01 -13.54 -2.96
N GLU A 15 28.08 -14.31 -2.77
CA GLU A 15 28.22 -15.64 -3.37
C GLU A 15 27.21 -16.64 -2.79
N ASN A 16 26.92 -16.56 -1.49
CA ASN A 16 25.93 -17.42 -0.84
C ASN A 16 24.48 -17.12 -1.26
N CYS A 17 24.18 -15.88 -1.64
CA CYS A 17 22.86 -15.47 -2.14
C CYS A 17 22.65 -15.79 -3.63
N SER A 18 23.71 -15.79 -4.44
CA SER A 18 23.59 -16.02 -5.90
C SER A 18 23.20 -17.46 -6.27
N SER A 19 23.33 -18.43 -5.35
CA SER A 19 23.05 -19.85 -5.63
C SER A 19 21.56 -20.23 -5.46
N ALA A 20 20.68 -19.29 -5.09
CA ALA A 20 19.27 -19.56 -4.78
C ALA A 20 18.24 -18.91 -5.71
N SER A 21 18.65 -18.25 -6.80
CA SER A 21 17.70 -17.60 -7.72
C SER A 21 17.97 -17.97 -9.17
N SER A 22 17.39 -19.09 -9.59
CA SER A 22 17.13 -19.42 -10.99
C SER A 22 15.63 -19.60 -11.14
N CYS A 23 14.89 -18.49 -11.23
CA CYS A 23 13.52 -18.48 -11.73
C CYS A 23 13.53 -17.83 -13.11
N ASP A 24 13.69 -18.68 -14.12
CA ASP A 24 13.30 -18.40 -15.49
C ASP A 24 11.77 -18.41 -15.55
N SER A 25 11.18 -17.30 -15.98
CA SER A 25 9.74 -17.26 -16.29
C SER A 25 9.51 -16.17 -17.34
N GLU A 26 9.49 -16.61 -18.59
CA GLU A 26 9.02 -15.82 -19.72
C GLU A 26 7.50 -15.61 -19.57
N SER A 27 7.09 -14.37 -19.30
CA SER A 27 5.68 -13.97 -19.31
C SER A 27 5.51 -12.84 -20.32
N GLU A 28 4.82 -13.12 -21.42
CA GLU A 28 4.30 -12.10 -22.33
C GLU A 28 3.11 -11.41 -21.64
N GLU A 29 3.35 -10.25 -21.05
CA GLU A 29 2.30 -9.41 -20.48
C GLU A 29 2.27 -8.02 -21.15
N GLU A 30 1.06 -7.63 -21.49
CA GLU A 30 0.66 -6.34 -22.05
C GLU A 30 1.27 -5.19 -21.21
N ILE A 31 2.04 -4.33 -21.87
CA ILE A 31 2.82 -3.27 -21.21
C ILE A 31 1.85 -2.24 -20.59
N ASP A 32 1.51 -2.41 -19.31
CA ASP A 32 1.04 -1.32 -18.47
C ASP A 32 2.25 -0.44 -18.16
N ASN A 33 2.27 0.78 -18.69
CA ASN A 33 3.36 1.73 -18.51
C ASN A 33 3.40 2.20 -17.04
N VAL A 34 3.97 1.36 -16.17
CA VAL A 34 4.34 1.72 -14.81
C VAL A 34 5.52 2.67 -14.89
N PHE A 35 5.29 3.95 -14.63
CA PHE A 35 6.38 4.89 -14.32
C PHE A 35 7.00 4.46 -12.99
N GLN A 36 8.04 3.63 -13.08
CA GLN A 36 8.75 3.11 -11.93
C GLN A 36 9.61 4.23 -11.35
N ARG A 37 9.15 4.84 -10.25
CA ARG A 37 9.98 5.71 -9.42
C ARG A 37 10.68 4.86 -8.38
N SER A 38 12.01 4.84 -8.39
CA SER A 38 12.80 4.22 -7.33
C SER A 38 12.72 5.10 -6.08
N GLU A 39 12.01 4.65 -5.06
CA GLU A 39 12.03 5.26 -3.73
C GLU A 39 12.68 4.27 -2.75
N GLU A 40 13.94 4.53 -2.39
CA GLU A 40 14.53 3.95 -1.18
C GLU A 40 14.13 4.84 -0.01
N SER A 41 13.17 4.40 0.80
CA SER A 41 12.76 5.13 2.01
C SER A 41 12.68 4.16 3.18
N ASP A 42 13.83 3.86 3.77
CA ASP A 42 13.90 3.26 5.10
C ASP A 42 13.63 4.34 6.15
N SER A 43 12.48 4.28 6.80
CA SER A 43 12.19 5.08 7.98
C SER A 43 11.20 4.35 8.88
N GLU A 44 11.74 3.47 9.74
CA GLU A 44 11.05 3.07 10.97
C GLU A 44 11.33 4.14 12.03
N GLN A 45 10.31 4.90 12.44
CA GLN A 45 10.38 5.67 13.68
C GLN A 45 9.03 5.72 14.37
N GLU A 46 8.87 4.90 15.41
CA GLU A 46 7.83 5.05 16.41
C GLU A 46 8.16 6.24 17.32
N GLY A 47 7.18 7.12 17.55
CA GLY A 47 7.35 8.28 18.41
C GLY A 47 6.01 8.95 18.73
N ILE A 48 5.34 8.47 19.77
CA ILE A 48 4.24 9.16 20.43
C ILE A 48 4.81 10.40 21.14
N LEU A 49 4.29 11.59 20.84
CA LEU A 49 4.34 12.70 21.79
C LEU A 49 2.99 13.42 21.83
N ASP A 50 2.42 13.31 23.02
CA ASP A 50 1.18 13.85 23.52
C ASP A 50 1.27 15.39 23.69
N ASN A 51 0.22 16.08 23.23
CA ASN A 51 -0.30 17.35 23.75
C ASN A 51 0.67 18.49 24.15
N LEU A 52 0.88 19.48 23.27
CA LEU A 52 1.33 20.83 23.66
C LEU A 52 0.50 21.94 22.96
N GLU A 53 -0.56 22.35 23.65
CA GLU A 53 -1.06 23.71 23.93
C GLU A 53 -0.96 24.81 22.83
N GLU A 54 -2.12 25.29 22.37
CA GLU A 54 -2.29 26.52 21.58
C GLU A 54 -1.85 27.77 22.37
N PRO A 55 -1.05 28.68 21.80
CA PRO A 55 -0.90 30.03 22.37
C PRO A 55 -1.88 31.03 21.76
N GLU A 56 -2.68 31.64 22.64
CA GLU A 56 -3.58 32.76 22.41
C GLU A 56 -2.90 33.98 21.72
N SER A 57 -3.72 34.71 20.96
CA SER A 57 -3.37 35.94 20.24
C SER A 57 -3.17 37.15 21.17
N VAL A 58 -2.06 37.88 21.04
CA VAL A 58 -1.88 39.24 21.60
C VAL A 58 -1.31 40.23 20.57
N PRO A 59 -1.75 41.51 20.54
CA PRO A 59 -1.45 42.41 19.43
C PRO A 59 -0.17 43.25 19.61
N ALA A 60 0.56 43.36 18.49
CA ALA A 60 1.53 44.37 18.06
C ALA A 60 2.20 45.32 19.09
N SER A 61 3.53 45.19 19.20
CA SER A 61 4.43 46.34 19.39
C SER A 61 5.75 46.13 18.64
N ASN A 62 6.09 47.15 17.85
CA ASN A 62 7.15 47.20 16.87
C ASN A 62 8.53 47.34 17.55
N SER A 63 9.41 46.34 17.38
CA SER A 63 10.86 46.49 17.54
C SER A 63 11.59 45.50 16.65
N GLN A 64 12.55 46.03 15.91
CA GLN A 64 13.26 45.38 14.82
C GLN A 64 14.19 44.27 15.32
N SER A 65 13.69 43.05 15.26
CA SER A 65 14.41 41.91 14.71
C SER A 65 13.31 41.00 14.18
N ALA A 66 12.95 41.16 12.91
CA ALA A 66 12.17 40.15 12.25
C ALA A 66 13.05 38.90 12.22
N GLU A 67 12.95 38.07 13.26
CA GLU A 67 13.23 36.65 13.14
C GLU A 67 12.37 36.22 11.97
N VAL A 68 13.00 36.10 10.80
CA VAL A 68 12.40 35.48 9.65
C VAL A 68 12.16 34.06 10.13
N HIS A 69 10.97 33.81 10.65
CA HIS A 69 10.51 32.46 10.93
C HIS A 69 10.73 31.70 9.64
N GLU A 70 11.74 30.85 9.62
CA GLU A 70 12.08 30.10 8.44
C GLU A 70 10.91 29.17 8.18
N THR A 71 10.04 29.51 7.23
CA THR A 71 8.79 28.78 6.93
C THR A 71 9.05 27.47 6.18
N SER A 72 10.31 27.08 6.05
CA SER A 72 10.71 25.85 5.35
C SER A 72 11.91 25.18 5.99
N TYR A 73 12.02 23.87 5.85
CA TYR A 73 13.25 23.11 6.07
C TYR A 73 14.01 22.96 4.76
N THR A 74 15.33 23.13 4.76
CA THR A 74 16.17 22.94 3.57
C THR A 74 17.07 21.72 3.75
N THR A 75 17.04 20.78 2.80
CA THR A 75 17.94 19.62 2.78
C THR A 75 19.29 19.97 2.18
N LYS A 76 20.30 19.12 2.40
CA LYS A 76 21.65 19.23 1.79
C LYS A 76 21.62 19.32 0.25
N ASP A 77 20.63 18.68 -0.37
CA ASP A 77 20.44 18.66 -1.82
C ASP A 77 19.69 19.91 -2.35
N GLY A 78 19.39 20.86 -1.46
CA GLY A 78 18.71 22.12 -1.77
C GLY A 78 17.19 22.03 -1.82
N THR A 79 16.61 20.86 -1.55
CA THR A 79 15.15 20.67 -1.51
C THR A 79 14.56 21.39 -0.30
N LYS A 80 13.50 22.16 -0.52
CA LYS A 80 12.81 22.92 0.53
C LYS A 80 11.45 22.31 0.85
N TRP A 81 11.19 22.04 2.12
CA TRP A 81 9.93 21.53 2.64
C TRP A 81 9.21 22.63 3.41
N SER A 82 8.00 23.01 2.99
CA SER A 82 7.20 24.02 3.71
C SER A 82 6.77 23.48 5.07
N LYS A 83 6.88 24.32 6.10
CA LYS A 83 6.28 24.08 7.44
C LYS A 83 4.78 24.34 7.42
N ASP A 84 4.37 25.30 6.60
CA ASP A 84 2.98 25.71 6.49
C ASP A 84 2.22 24.80 5.53
N CYS A 85 0.95 24.53 5.87
CA CYS A 85 0.03 23.82 4.98
C CYS A 85 -0.09 24.57 3.64
N PRO A 86 -0.05 23.88 2.49
CA PRO A 86 -0.29 24.50 1.19
C PRO A 86 -1.64 25.21 1.15
N ARG A 87 -1.70 26.34 0.44
CA ARG A 87 -2.96 27.08 0.25
C ARG A 87 -4.00 26.19 -0.45
N GLU A 88 -5.16 26.00 0.17
CA GLU A 88 -6.23 25.12 -0.34
C GLU A 88 -6.82 25.56 -1.69
N SER A 89 -6.76 26.86 -2.01
CA SER A 89 -7.33 27.42 -3.26
C SER A 89 -6.37 27.32 -4.46
N VAL A 90 -5.41 26.39 -4.44
CA VAL A 90 -4.48 26.18 -5.56
C VAL A 90 -4.90 24.94 -6.34
N ARG A 91 -4.93 25.06 -7.67
CA ARG A 91 -5.16 23.92 -8.55
C ARG A 91 -4.08 22.85 -8.32
N VAL A 92 -4.50 21.67 -7.87
CA VAL A 92 -3.65 20.47 -7.82
C VAL A 92 -3.39 19.99 -9.24
N ARG A 93 -2.15 19.61 -9.56
CA ARG A 93 -1.80 18.99 -10.86
C ARG A 93 -2.56 17.69 -11.03
N SER A 94 -2.94 17.35 -12.26
CA SER A 94 -3.72 16.13 -12.55
C SER A 94 -3.05 14.85 -12.05
N GLU A 95 -1.72 14.78 -12.10
CA GLU A 95 -0.91 13.67 -11.60
C GLU A 95 -0.98 13.48 -10.08
N ASN A 96 -1.27 14.55 -9.33
CA ASN A 96 -1.38 14.53 -7.87
C ASN A 96 -2.81 14.31 -7.38
N ILE A 97 -3.78 14.17 -8.28
CA ILE A 97 -5.17 13.88 -7.92
C ILE A 97 -5.29 12.37 -7.71
N ILE A 98 -5.53 11.96 -6.46
CA ILE A 98 -5.85 10.57 -6.14
C ILE A 98 -7.24 10.25 -6.70
N THR A 99 -7.29 9.64 -7.89
CA THR A 99 -8.54 9.28 -8.56
C THR A 99 -9.09 7.93 -8.08
N ASN A 100 -8.20 7.00 -7.77
CA ASN A 100 -8.54 5.65 -7.36
C ASN A 100 -8.19 5.44 -5.90
N VAL A 101 -9.20 5.56 -5.03
CA VAL A 101 -9.08 5.13 -3.64
C VAL A 101 -9.03 3.61 -3.62
N THR A 102 -8.00 3.08 -2.96
CA THR A 102 -7.86 1.65 -2.68
C THR A 102 -8.87 1.25 -1.60
N GLY A 103 -9.47 0.07 -1.75
CA GLY A 103 -10.45 -0.45 -0.78
C GLY A 103 -11.72 -0.99 -1.41
N VAL A 104 -12.66 -1.38 -0.54
CA VAL A 104 -13.91 -2.02 -0.92
C VAL A 104 -14.84 -1.02 -1.62
N LYS A 105 -15.28 -1.37 -2.83
CA LYS A 105 -16.11 -0.51 -3.69
C LYS A 105 -17.50 -1.10 -3.92
N GLY A 106 -18.45 -0.23 -4.27
CA GLY A 106 -19.77 -0.63 -4.75
C GLY A 106 -20.58 -1.45 -3.74
N THR A 107 -21.18 -2.54 -4.20
CA THR A 107 -22.04 -3.44 -3.41
C THR A 107 -21.31 -4.09 -2.25
N ALA A 108 -20.00 -4.34 -2.38
CA ALA A 108 -19.20 -4.91 -1.32
C ALA A 108 -19.06 -3.97 -0.10
N LYS A 109 -19.19 -2.66 -0.28
CA LYS A 109 -19.19 -1.68 0.82
C LYS A 109 -20.46 -1.76 1.67
N LEU A 110 -21.53 -2.34 1.14
CA LEU A 110 -22.81 -2.48 1.82
C LEU A 110 -22.89 -3.75 2.68
N ALA A 111 -22.03 -4.73 2.44
CA ALA A 111 -21.94 -5.95 3.24
C ALA A 111 -21.37 -5.59 4.62
N LYS A 112 -22.22 -5.67 5.65
CA LYS A 112 -21.83 -5.36 7.04
C LYS A 112 -21.56 -6.62 7.85
N THR A 113 -22.08 -7.74 7.38
CA THR A 113 -21.95 -9.04 8.04
C THR A 113 -21.00 -9.94 7.28
N GLU A 114 -20.44 -10.92 7.99
CA GLU A 114 -19.54 -11.93 7.42
C GLU A 114 -20.27 -12.77 6.37
N ILE A 115 -21.55 -13.07 6.59
CA ILE A 115 -22.36 -13.86 5.66
C ILE A 115 -22.67 -13.09 4.37
N GLU A 116 -22.98 -11.80 4.45
CA GLU A 116 -23.15 -10.95 3.26
C GLU A 116 -21.84 -10.87 2.48
N THR A 117 -20.71 -10.72 3.18
CA THR A 117 -19.38 -10.68 2.55
C THR A 117 -19.06 -11.98 1.83
N TRP A 118 -19.33 -13.12 2.47
CA TRP A 118 -19.15 -14.44 1.85
C TRP A 118 -20.03 -14.63 0.60
N SER A 119 -21.26 -14.13 0.66
CA SER A 119 -22.24 -14.24 -0.44
C SER A 119 -21.86 -13.41 -1.68
N LEU A 120 -20.96 -12.42 -1.54
CA LEU A 120 -20.39 -11.69 -2.68
C LEU A 120 -19.50 -12.60 -3.55
N PHE A 121 -18.84 -13.59 -2.94
CA PHE A 121 -17.97 -14.53 -3.64
C PHE A 121 -18.75 -15.76 -4.10
N ILE A 122 -19.62 -16.29 -3.23
CA ILE A 122 -20.41 -17.49 -3.49
C ILE A 122 -21.88 -17.11 -3.64
N THR A 123 -22.29 -16.88 -4.87
CA THR A 123 -23.68 -16.50 -5.17
C THR A 123 -24.60 -17.72 -5.15
N ASP A 124 -25.90 -17.47 -5.00
CA ASP A 124 -26.94 -18.50 -5.06
C ASP A 124 -26.89 -19.31 -6.38
N SER A 125 -26.45 -18.70 -7.48
CA SER A 125 -26.27 -19.40 -8.75
C SER A 125 -25.20 -20.49 -8.65
N VAL A 126 -24.07 -20.19 -8.00
CA VAL A 126 -22.99 -21.17 -7.77
C VAL A 126 -23.50 -22.29 -6.87
N LEU A 127 -24.18 -21.95 -5.77
CA LEU A 127 -24.77 -22.93 -4.87
C LEU A 127 -25.77 -23.86 -5.56
N ASN A 128 -26.67 -23.30 -6.37
CA ASN A 128 -27.65 -24.08 -7.13
C ASN A 128 -26.98 -25.02 -8.14
N THR A 129 -25.89 -24.59 -8.76
CA THR A 129 -25.10 -25.44 -9.67
C THR A 129 -24.49 -26.62 -8.92
N VAL A 130 -23.84 -26.36 -7.77
CA VAL A 130 -23.27 -27.41 -6.91
C VAL A 130 -24.36 -28.39 -6.46
N LEU A 131 -25.49 -27.88 -5.97
CA LEU A 131 -26.62 -28.71 -5.52
C LEU A 131 -27.15 -29.59 -6.65
N THR A 132 -27.36 -29.03 -7.84
CA THR A 132 -27.90 -29.78 -8.99
C THR A 132 -26.96 -30.91 -9.38
N CYS A 133 -25.67 -30.62 -9.57
CA CYS A 133 -24.66 -31.62 -9.92
C CYS A 133 -24.54 -32.71 -8.85
N THR A 134 -24.52 -32.32 -7.57
CA THR A 134 -24.41 -33.26 -6.46
C THR A 134 -25.62 -34.19 -6.38
N ASN A 135 -26.83 -33.64 -6.53
CA ASN A 135 -28.07 -34.42 -6.52
C ASN A 135 -28.14 -35.43 -7.68
N ILE A 136 -27.65 -35.05 -8.87
CA ILE A 136 -27.52 -35.98 -10.01
C ILE A 136 -26.58 -37.14 -9.64
N GLN A 137 -25.41 -36.85 -9.06
CA GLN A 137 -24.47 -37.89 -8.65
C GLN A 137 -25.03 -38.80 -7.56
N ILE A 138 -25.75 -38.27 -6.57
CA ILE A 138 -26.37 -39.08 -5.51
C ILE A 138 -27.39 -40.06 -6.11
N LYS A 139 -28.22 -39.61 -7.05
CA LYS A 139 -29.21 -40.45 -7.74
C LYS A 139 -28.54 -41.57 -8.51
N ASP A 140 -27.49 -41.26 -9.27
CA ASP A 140 -26.73 -42.25 -10.05
C ASP A 140 -26.10 -43.33 -9.14
N LYS A 141 -25.46 -42.92 -8.04
CA LYS A 141 -24.85 -43.86 -7.09
C LYS A 141 -25.89 -44.72 -6.36
N ARG A 142 -27.04 -44.17 -5.95
CA ARG A 142 -28.13 -44.96 -5.32
C ARG A 142 -28.71 -45.99 -6.28
N GLY A 143 -28.91 -45.64 -7.55
CA GLY A 143 -29.42 -46.57 -8.56
C GLY A 143 -28.51 -47.77 -8.81
N LYS A 144 -27.19 -47.59 -8.62
CA LYS A 144 -26.18 -48.65 -8.75
C LYS A 144 -26.17 -49.62 -7.57
N ILE A 145 -26.37 -49.11 -6.35
CA ILE A 145 -26.37 -49.94 -5.12
C ILE A 145 -27.60 -50.85 -5.05
N SER A 146 -28.76 -50.40 -5.53
CA SER A 146 -30.00 -51.21 -5.50
C SER A 146 -30.08 -52.32 -6.55
N LYS A 147 -29.15 -52.36 -7.51
CA LYS A 147 -29.12 -53.36 -8.60
C LYS A 147 -28.11 -54.49 -8.37
N LYS A 148 -27.52 -54.56 -7.17
CA LYS A 148 -26.53 -55.55 -6.76
C LYS A 148 -27.09 -56.39 -5.61
#